data_AF-A0A653D550-F1
#
_entry.id   AF-A0A653D550-F1
#
_cell.length_a   1.000
_cell.length_b   1.000
_cell.length_c   1.000
_cell.angle_alpha   90.00
_cell.angle_beta   90.00
_cell.angle_gamma   90.00
#
_symmetry.space_group_name_H-M   'P 1'
#
loop_
_entity.id
_entity.type
_entity.pdbx_description
1 polymer ?
#
loop_
_entity_poly.entity_id
_entity_poly.type
_entity_poly.pdbx_seq_one_letter_code
_entity_poly.pdbx_strand_id
1 'polypeptide(L)' 'MSNYVASLFSWQGKKQKKAFCCLGVAEVIINAVRSNRTTADATEKEIIDSIKNWLRHAPTRENNSKNSGQI' A
#
# COMPACT_ATOMS: atom_id res chain seq x y z
N MET A 1 0.69 -9.16 -2.59
CA MET A 1 0.72 -8.18 -3.69
C MET A 1 2.17 -7.95 -4.09
N SER A 2 2.52 -8.02 -5.38
CA SER A 2 3.90 -7.75 -5.85
C SER A 2 4.21 -6.26 -5.92
N ASN A 3 5.51 -5.90 -5.94
CA ASN A 3 5.95 -4.51 -6.05
C ASN A 3 5.47 -3.87 -7.37
N TYR A 4 5.57 -4.58 -8.49
CA TYR A 4 4.99 -4.16 -9.78
C TYR A 4 3.50 -3.83 -9.65
N VAL A 5 2.67 -4.74 -9.12
CA VAL A 5 1.22 -4.50 -8.98
C VAL A 5 0.96 -3.30 -8.09
N ALA A 6 1.62 -3.20 -6.93
CA ALA A 6 1.46 -2.07 -6.02
C ALA A 6 1.84 -0.72 -6.67
N SER A 7 2.81 -0.71 -7.58
CA SER A 7 3.24 0.52 -8.29
C SER A 7 2.14 1.16 -9.13
N LEU A 8 1.18 0.35 -9.61
CA LEU A 8 0.05 0.76 -10.44
C LEU A 8 -1.06 1.46 -9.65
N PHE A 9 -0.98 1.49 -8.31
CA PHE A 9 -2.01 2.04 -7.44
C PHE A 9 -1.54 3.25 -6.65
N SER A 10 -2.51 4.10 -6.32
CA SER A 10 -2.41 5.12 -5.29
C SER A 10 -3.71 5.11 -4.50
N TRP A 11 -3.75 5.69 -3.30
CA TRP A 11 -4.96 5.66 -2.47
C TRP A 11 -6.23 6.08 -3.23
N GLN A 12 -6.23 7.28 -3.81
CA GLN A 12 -7.39 7.83 -4.56
C GLN A 12 -7.36 7.57 -6.07
N GLY A 13 -6.30 6.97 -6.63
CA GLY A 13 -6.18 6.75 -8.08
C GLY A 13 -5.94 8.03 -8.89
N LYS A 14 -4.81 8.72 -8.65
CA LYS A 14 -4.41 9.93 -9.40
C LYS A 14 -3.22 9.65 -10.31
N LYS A 15 -2.99 10.51 -11.32
CA LYS A 15 -1.83 10.46 -12.23
C LYS A 15 -1.65 9.08 -12.90
N GLN A 16 -2.68 8.59 -13.58
CA GLN A 16 -2.70 7.29 -14.28
C GLN A 16 -2.62 6.05 -13.36
N LYS A 17 -2.68 6.21 -12.04
CA LYS A 17 -2.77 5.10 -11.10
C LYS A 17 -4.21 4.73 -10.79
N LYS A 18 -4.47 3.45 -10.54
CA LYS A 18 -5.79 2.95 -10.10
C LYS A 18 -6.03 3.29 -8.63
N ALA A 19 -7.30 3.43 -8.23
CA ALA A 19 -7.70 3.74 -6.87
C ALA A 19 -7.59 2.49 -5.99
N PHE A 20 -6.71 2.53 -4.99
CA PHE A 20 -6.53 1.44 -4.03
C PHE A 20 -7.70 1.36 -3.04
N CYS A 21 -8.27 2.51 -2.65
CA CYS A 21 -9.39 2.57 -1.69
C CYS A 21 -10.65 1.84 -2.15
N CYS A 22 -10.80 1.60 -3.46
CA CYS A 22 -11.94 0.89 -4.03
C CYS A 22 -11.74 -0.64 -4.08
N LEU A 23 -10.58 -1.15 -3.66
CA LEU A 23 -10.31 -2.58 -3.62
C LEU A 23 -10.74 -3.17 -2.28
N GLY A 24 -11.33 -4.38 -2.28
CA GLY A 24 -11.66 -5.09 -1.04
C GLY A 24 -10.45 -5.35 -0.13
N VAL A 25 -9.24 -5.42 -0.69
CA VAL A 25 -8.01 -5.53 0.12
C VAL A 25 -7.76 -4.31 1.01
N ALA A 26 -8.22 -3.12 0.61
CA ALA A 26 -8.09 -1.93 1.45
C ALA A 26 -8.93 -2.06 2.73
N GLU A 27 -10.16 -2.56 2.59
CA GLU A 27 -11.05 -2.87 3.71
C GLU A 27 -10.44 -3.94 4.63
N VAL A 28 -9.91 -5.02 4.06
CA VAL A 28 -9.25 -6.08 4.82
C VAL A 28 -8.08 -5.54 5.65
N ILE A 29 -7.25 -4.67 5.06
CA ILE A 29 -6.12 -4.05 5.79
C ILE A 29 -6.63 -3.18 6.94
N ILE A 30 -7.62 -2.33 6.70
CA ILE A 30 -8.18 -1.45 7.75
C ILE A 30 -8.77 -2.28 8.89
N ASN A 31 -9.55 -3.31 8.58
CA ASN A 31 -10.15 -4.19 9.58
C ASN A 31 -9.09 -4.99 10.35
N ALA A 32 -8.03 -5.44 9.69
CA ALA A 32 -6.92 -6.13 10.34
C ALA A 32 -6.17 -5.22 11.32
N VAL A 33 -5.91 -3.95 10.95
CA VAL A 33 -5.27 -2.98 11.85
C VAL A 33 -6.15 -2.70 13.07
N ARG A 34 -7.46 -2.50 12.86
CA ARG A 34 -8.44 -2.28 13.94
C ARG A 34 -8.61 -3.50 14.87
N SER A 35 -8.46 -4.71 14.33
CA SER A 35 -8.59 -5.96 15.11
C SER A 35 -7.32 -6.30 15.89
N ASN A 36 -6.19 -5.67 15.58
CA ASN A 36 -4.94 -5.90 16.27
C ASN A 36 -4.82 -4.99 17.50
N ARG A 37 -4.69 -5.62 18.69
CA ARG A 37 -4.65 -4.93 19.99
C ARG A 37 -3.60 -3.82 20.08
N THR A 38 -2.46 -3.95 19.40
CA THR A 38 -1.36 -2.96 19.46
C THR A 38 -1.55 -1.78 18.52
N THR A 39 -2.53 -1.83 17.63
CA THR A 39 -2.78 -0.80 16.61
C THR A 39 -4.26 -0.42 16.51
N ALA A 40 -5.09 -0.85 17.46
CA ALA A 40 -6.54 -0.68 17.43
C ALA A 40 -6.96 0.78 17.60
N ASP A 41 -6.12 1.59 18.23
CA ASP A 41 -6.28 3.02 18.48
C ASP A 41 -5.84 3.90 17.29
N ALA A 42 -5.20 3.31 16.28
CA ALA A 42 -4.78 4.04 15.09
C ALA A 42 -6.00 4.66 14.37
N THR A 43 -5.91 5.96 14.11
CA THR A 43 -6.94 6.68 13.37
C THR A 43 -6.99 6.20 11.92
N GLU A 44 -8.15 6.34 11.28
CA GLU A 44 -8.30 6.01 9.86
C GLU A 44 -7.28 6.78 9.00
N LYS A 45 -6.96 8.02 9.37
CA LYS A 45 -5.94 8.83 8.70
C LYS A 45 -4.55 8.20 8.79
N GLU A 46 -4.12 7.72 9.96
CA GLU A 46 -2.80 7.09 10.14
C GLU A 46 -2.66 5.80 9.33
N ILE A 47 -3.73 4.99 9.31
CA ILE A 47 -3.79 3.76 8.52
C ILE A 47 -3.67 4.10 7.04
N ILE A 48 -4.50 5.02 6.55
CA ILE A 48 -4.50 5.45 5.15
C ILE A 48 -3.15 6.06 4.75
N ASP A 49 -2.55 6.90 5.59
CA ASP A 49 -1.26 7.52 5.29
C ASP A 49 -0.12 6.50 5.26
N SER A 50 -0.18 5.47 6.12
CA SER A 50 0.73 4.32 6.06
C SER A 50 0.60 3.55 4.74
N ILE A 51 -0.63 3.29 4.30
CA ILE A 51 -0.90 2.63 3.00
C ILE A 51 -0.38 3.50 1.85
N LYS A 52 -0.67 4.81 1.85
CA LYS A 52 -0.16 5.75 0.84
C LYS A 52 1.36 5.74 0.78
N ASN A 53 2.02 5.74 1.93
CA ASN A 53 3.48 5.71 2.01
C ASN A 53 4.03 4.40 1.40
N TRP A 54 3.44 3.26 1.77
CA TRP A 54 3.84 1.97 1.20
C TRP A 54 3.63 1.89 -0.32
N LEU A 55 2.52 2.40 -0.85
CA LEU A 55 2.25 2.46 -2.30
C LEU A 55 3.20 3.43 -3.03
N ARG A 56 3.54 4.57 -2.42
CA ARG A 56 4.49 5.55 -2.98
C ARG A 56 5.85 4.91 -3.26
N HIS A 57 6.32 4.05 -2.36
CA HIS A 57 7.63 3.39 -2.48
C HIS A 57 7.61 2.10 -3.32
N ALA A 58 6.46 1.66 -3.83
CA ALA A 58 6.36 0.44 -4.63
C ALA A 58 7.25 0.43 -5.89
N PRO A 59 7.35 1.53 -6.69
CA PRO A 59 8.26 1.56 -7.84
C PRO A 59 9.74 1.41 -7.43
N THR A 60 10.14 2.06 -6.34
CA THR A 60 11.51 1.93 -5.81
C THR A 60 11.80 0.50 -5.37
N ARG A 61 10.87 -0.15 -4.65
CA ARG A 61 11.01 -1.56 -4.27
C ARG A 61 11.10 -2.47 -5.48
N GLU A 62 10.29 -2.25 -6.52
CA GLU A 62 10.32 -3.02 -7.77
C GLU A 62 11.69 -2.90 -8.46
N ASN A 63 12.21 -1.68 -8.60
CA ASN A 63 13.52 -1.44 -9.21
C ASN A 63 14.65 -2.11 -8.40
N ASN A 64 14.62 -1.99 -7.07
CA ASN A 64 15.61 -2.64 -6.22
C ASN A 64 15.55 -4.16 -6.34
N SER A 65 14.34 -4.73 -6.48
CA SER A 65 14.15 -6.18 -6.66
C SER A 65 14.76 -6.68 -7.97
N LYS A 66 14.71 -5.88 -9.04
CA LYS A 66 15.32 -6.22 -10.33
C LYS A 66 16.85 -6.13 -10.28
N ASN A 67 17.37 -5.10 -9.63
CA ASN A 67 18.82 -4.87 -9.55
C ASN A 67 19.54 -5.86 -8.61
N SER A 68 18.84 -6.45 -7.64
CA SER A 68 19.42 -7.44 -6.73
C SER A 68 19.45 -8.86 -7.32
N GLY A 69 18.83 -9.10 -8.48
CA GLY A 69 18.95 -10.35 -9.25
C GLY A 69 20.03 -10.33 -10.33
N GLN A 70 20.92 -9.33 -10.32
CA GLN A 70 21.96 -9.10 -11.35
C GLN A 70 23.40 -9.41 -10.85
N ILE A 71 23.53 -10.24 -9.81
CA ILE A 71 24.81 -10.75 -9.28
C ILE A 71 24.94 -12.25 -9.54
#